data_AF-A0A1E4JT71-F1
#
_entry.id   AF-A0A1E4JT71-F1
#
_cell.length_a   1.000
_cell.length_b   1.000
_cell.length_c   1.000
_cell.angle_alpha   90.00
_cell.angle_beta   90.00
_cell.angle_gamma   90.00
#
_symmetry.space_group_name_H-M   'P 1'
#
loop_
_entity.id
_entity.type
_entity.pdbx_description
1 polymer ?
#
loop_
_entity_poly.entity_id
_entity_poly.type
_entity_poly.pdbx_seq_one_letter_code
_entity_poly.pdbx_strand_id
1 'polypeptide(L)' 'MYVASIILSALLQASNPQPVADKKDDPDAEMVCRRVDVTGSLARKERVCKTRGEWRRLADSGNATARDIIDYSRGRPSGQ' A
#
# COMPACT_ATOMS: atom_id res chain seq x y z
N MET A 1 13.87 -51.11 -29.01
CA MET A 1 12.60 -51.07 -28.25
C MET A 1 12.85 -51.85 -26.97
N TYR A 2 12.79 -51.36 -25.72
CA TYR A 2 12.52 -50.07 -25.10
C TYR A 2 13.34 -50.14 -23.80
N VAL A 3 14.37 -49.29 -23.63
CA VAL A 3 15.08 -49.17 -22.34
C VAL A 3 14.24 -48.23 -21.49
N ALA A 4 13.35 -48.79 -20.69
CA ALA A 4 12.51 -48.03 -19.77
C ALA A 4 12.93 -48.37 -18.34
N SER A 5 13.03 -47.32 -17.51
CA SER A 5 13.17 -47.38 -16.04
C SER A 5 14.57 -47.09 -15.47
N ILE A 6 15.14 -45.94 -15.83
CA ILE A 6 15.97 -45.19 -14.90
C ILE A 6 15.56 -43.74 -15.11
N ILE A 7 14.80 -43.13 -14.21
CA ILE A 7 14.98 -41.81 -13.55
C ILE A 7 13.77 -41.60 -12.62
N LEU A 8 13.83 -42.08 -11.37
CA LEU A 8 12.93 -41.64 -10.30
C LEU A 8 13.77 -40.93 -9.23
N SER A 9 14.30 -39.77 -9.60
CA SER A 9 15.05 -38.89 -8.70
C SER A 9 14.38 -37.52 -8.70
N ALA A 10 13.22 -37.41 -8.04
CA ALA A 10 12.57 -36.14 -7.80
C ALA A 10 12.48 -35.88 -6.29
N LEU A 11 13.58 -35.34 -5.76
CA LEU A 11 13.62 -34.21 -4.82
C LEU A 11 12.71 -34.31 -3.57
N LEU A 12 13.19 -35.01 -2.54
CA LEU A 12 12.90 -34.60 -1.16
C LEU A 12 13.67 -33.31 -0.88
N GLN A 13 13.06 -32.15 -1.13
CA GLN A 13 13.54 -30.90 -0.57
C GLN A 13 13.04 -30.80 0.87
N ALA A 14 13.96 -30.96 1.83
CA ALA A 14 13.71 -30.70 3.23
C ALA A 14 13.31 -29.22 3.40
N SER A 15 12.15 -28.99 4.00
CA SER A 15 11.69 -27.67 4.41
C SER A 15 12.63 -27.11 5.47
N ASN A 16 13.57 -26.26 5.08
CA ASN A 16 14.46 -25.56 5.99
C ASN A 16 13.69 -24.37 6.60
N PRO A 17 13.37 -24.34 7.90
CA PRO A 17 12.72 -23.17 8.50
C PRO A 17 13.70 -22.00 8.47
N GLN A 18 13.42 -21.02 7.60
CA GLN A 18 14.19 -19.78 7.58
C GLN A 18 13.96 -19.03 8.89
N PRO A 19 15.00 -18.44 9.50
CA PRO A 19 14.85 -17.65 10.70
C PRO A 19 13.95 -16.46 10.36
N VAL A 20 12.78 -16.39 11.00
CA VAL A 20 11.92 -15.21 10.97
C VAL A 20 12.70 -14.09 11.64
N ALA A 21 13.30 -13.21 10.84
CA ALA A 21 13.99 -12.05 11.35
C ALA A 21 13.05 -11.28 12.29
N ASP A 22 13.48 -11.05 13.53
CA ASP A 22 12.80 -10.22 14.51
C ASP A 22 12.56 -8.83 13.90
N LYS A 23 11.34 -8.63 13.41
CA LYS A 23 10.88 -7.33 12.94
C LYS A 23 10.74 -6.49 14.19
N LYS A 24 11.66 -5.54 14.39
CA LYS A 24 11.37 -4.36 15.23
C LYS A 24 9.98 -3.88 14.84
N ASP A 25 9.08 -3.76 15.81
CA ASP A 25 7.71 -3.30 15.60
C ASP A 25 7.75 -1.89 15.02
N ASP A 26 7.73 -1.78 13.69
CA ASP A 26 7.62 -0.50 13.01
C ASP A 26 6.18 0.02 13.25
N PRO A 27 6.00 1.13 13.98
CA PRO A 27 4.68 1.69 14.22
C PRO A 27 3.95 2.11 12.94
N ASP A 28 4.66 2.26 11.82
CA ASP A 28 4.07 2.62 10.52
C ASP A 28 3.61 1.41 9.70
N ALA A 29 4.01 0.20 10.10
CA ALA A 29 3.60 -1.04 9.46
C ALA A 29 2.20 -1.52 9.88
N GLU A 30 1.63 -0.93 10.94
CA GLU A 30 0.29 -1.25 11.43
C GLU A 30 -0.77 -1.03 10.33
N MET A 31 -1.55 -2.06 10.01
CA MET A 31 -2.63 -1.98 9.02
C MET A 31 -3.88 -1.33 9.60
N VAL A 32 -4.34 -0.23 9.00
CA VAL A 32 -5.52 0.52 9.42
C VAL A 32 -6.54 0.57 8.29
N CYS A 33 -7.74 0.07 8.55
CA CYS A 33 -8.86 0.12 7.61
C CYS A 33 -9.82 1.27 7.95
N ARG A 34 -10.18 2.07 6.95
CA ARG A 34 -11.16 3.17 7.09
C ARG A 34 -12.30 2.97 6.09
N ARG A 35 -13.50 3.41 6.46
CA ARG A 35 -14.62 3.54 5.52
C ARG A 35 -14.55 4.93 4.89
N VAL A 36 -14.46 4.98 3.57
CA VAL A 36 -14.35 6.21 2.79
C VAL A 36 -15.63 6.35 1.96
N ASP A 37 -16.23 7.53 2.02
CA ASP A 37 -17.38 7.87 1.20
C ASP A 37 -16.90 8.22 -0.22
N VAL A 38 -17.46 7.54 -1.23
CA VAL A 38 -17.14 7.80 -2.63
C VAL A 38 -18.08 8.87 -3.17
N THR A 39 -17.52 9.96 -3.69
CA THR A 39 -18.29 11.05 -4.30
C THR A 39 -18.97 10.57 -5.59
N GLY A 40 -20.28 10.75 -5.72
CA GLY A 40 -21.04 10.40 -6.93
C GLY A 40 -22.55 10.31 -6.69
N SER A 41 -23.33 10.10 -7.77
CA SER A 41 -24.80 9.98 -7.72
C SER A 41 -25.28 8.72 -7.00
N LEU A 42 -24.41 7.71 -6.85
CA LEU A 42 -24.61 6.55 -5.99
C LEU A 42 -23.55 6.59 -4.89
N ALA A 43 -23.78 7.42 -3.87
CA ALA A 43 -22.89 7.55 -2.72
C ALA A 43 -22.77 6.18 -2.01
N ARG A 44 -21.65 5.49 -2.28
CA ARG A 44 -21.33 4.19 -1.70
C ARG A 44 -20.15 4.36 -0.75
N LYS A 45 -20.14 3.56 0.32
CA LYS A 45 -19.01 3.52 1.27
C LYS A 45 -18.09 2.38 0.88
N GLU A 46 -16.83 2.69 0.66
CA GLU A 46 -15.80 1.68 0.38
C GLU A 46 -14.89 1.51 1.60
N ARG A 47 -14.48 0.28 1.88
CA ARG A 47 -13.50 0.00 2.94
C ARG A 47 -12.11 -0.03 2.32
N VAL A 48 -11.27 0.93 2.70
CA VAL A 48 -9.88 1.04 2.24
C VAL A 48 -8.95 0.71 3.40
N CYS A 49 -8.05 -0.25 3.20
CA CYS A 49 -7.04 -0.63 4.18
C CYS A 49 -5.66 -0.23 3.67
N LYS A 50 -4.90 0.46 4.51
CA LYS A 50 -3.54 0.93 4.23
C LYS A 50 -2.72 0.86 5.51
N THR A 51 -1.39 0.90 5.42
CA THR A 51 -0.57 1.00 6.63
C THR A 51 -0.75 2.37 7.30
N ARG A 52 -0.42 2.46 8.58
CA ARG A 52 -0.49 3.72 9.33
C ARG A 52 0.43 4.78 8.73
N GLY A 53 1.61 4.38 8.27
CA GLY A 53 2.54 5.25 7.56
C GLY A 53 1.98 5.74 6.22
N GLU A 54 1.28 4.89 5.46
CA GLU A 54 0.63 5.30 4.21
C GLU A 54 -0.47 6.32 4.44
N TRP A 55 -1.30 6.12 5.47
CA TRP A 55 -2.33 7.09 5.82
C TRP A 55 -1.76 8.46 6.18
N ARG A 56 -0.63 8.49 6.91
CA ARG A 56 0.06 9.74 7.24
C ARG A 56 0.57 10.44 5.97
N ARG A 57 1.25 9.69 5.09
CA ARG A 57 1.71 10.19 3.79
C ARG A 57 0.59 10.78 2.94
N LEU A 58 -0.58 10.14 2.91
CA LEU A 58 -1.76 10.70 2.22
C LEU A 58 -2.20 12.04 2.80
N ALA A 59 -2.26 12.15 4.13
CA ALA A 59 -2.64 13.39 4.80
C ALA A 59 -1.63 14.52 4.55
N ASP A 60 -0.35 14.21 4.66
CA ASP A 60 0.74 15.18 4.43
C ASP A 60 0.73 15.68 2.98
N SER A 61 0.60 14.76 2.01
CA SER A 61 0.51 15.12 0.60
C SER A 61 -0.71 15.98 0.31
N GLY A 62 -1.88 15.64 0.86
CA GLY A 62 -3.10 16.43 0.67
C GLY A 62 -2.98 17.85 1.22
N ASN A 63 -2.37 17.99 2.41
CA ASN A 63 -2.09 19.29 3.01
C ASN A 63 -1.10 20.12 2.19
N ALA A 64 -0.04 19.51 1.65
CA ALA A 64 0.90 20.19 0.77
C ALA A 64 0.22 20.72 -0.49
N THR A 65 -0.54 19.87 -1.20
CA THR A 65 -1.30 20.28 -2.39
C THR A 65 -2.29 21.41 -2.08
N ALA A 66 -2.98 21.35 -0.94
CA ALA A 66 -3.90 22.42 -0.54
C ALA A 66 -3.17 23.77 -0.35
N ARG A 67 -1.97 23.76 0.25
CA ARG A 67 -1.15 24.97 0.38
C ARG A 67 -0.72 25.51 -0.98
N ASP A 68 -0.27 24.63 -1.87
CA ASP A 68 0.15 25.03 -3.22
C ASP A 68 -1.00 25.71 -3.99
N ILE A 69 -2.24 25.21 -3.86
CA ILE A 69 -3.43 25.82 -4.48
C ILE A 69 -3.66 27.24 -3.94
N ILE A 70 -3.55 27.43 -2.62
CA ILE A 70 -3.74 28.74 -1.99
C ILE A 70 -2.64 29.71 -2.40
N ASP A 71 -1.38 29.26 -2.40
CA ASP A 71 -0.24 30.10 -2.76
C ASP A 71 -0.29 30.49 -4.24
N TYR A 72 -0.65 29.55 -5.13
CA TYR A 72 -0.94 29.85 -6.54
C TYR A 72 -2.05 30.89 -6.69
N SER A 73 -3.14 30.75 -5.92
CA SER A 73 -4.28 31.68 -6.00
C SER A 73 -3.93 33.08 -5.49
N ARG A 74 -3.07 33.20 -4.47
CA ARG A 74 -2.59 34.48 -3.92
C ARG A 74 -1.65 35.22 -4.86
N GLY A 75 -0.81 34.48 -5.60
CA GLY A 75 0.15 35.05 -6.54
C GLY A 75 -0.48 35.54 -7.86
N ARG A 76 -1.73 35.15 -8.15
CA ARG A 76 -2.44 35.60 -9.34
C ARG A 76 -3.05 36.99 -9.09
N PRO A 77 -2.68 38.04 -9.85
CA PRO A 77 -3.35 39.32 -9.73
C PRO A 77 -4.82 39.12 -10.11
N SER A 78 -5.72 39.48 -9.18
CA SER A 78 -7.15 39.50 -9.42
C SER A 78 -7.44 40.65 -10.39
N GLY A 79 -7.37 40.36 -11.70
CA GLY A 79 -7.88 41.18 -12.80
C GLY A 79 -7.66 42.69 -12.68
N GLN A 80 -6.60 43.18 -13.33
CA GLN A 80 -6.64 44.47 -14.04
C GLN A 80 -6.74 44.16 -15.53
#